data_AF-A0A9P0KQM6-F1
#
_entry.id   AF-A0A9P0KQM6-F1
#
_cell.length_a   1.000
_cell.length_b   1.000
_cell.length_c   1.000
_cell.angle_alpha   90.00
_cell.angle_beta   90.00
_cell.angle_gamma   90.00
#
_symmetry.space_group_name_H-M   'P 1'
#
loop_
_entity.id
_entity.type
_entity.pdbx_description
1 polymer ?
#
loop_
_entity_poly.entity_id
_entity_poly.type
_entity_poly.pdbx_seq_one_letter_code
_entity_poly.pdbx_strand_id
1 'polypeptide(L)'
;MACSSDIINPAGILHPRKVTYSPETHQFLKLLMDETKMSTMQRNKMNYYLRNGEPLPSLSRSRSGRNPHIPDVTIRPGSPRRRTRETIIRSGVYERESFRPTYPVVDREKEKEKLQNKMAFNKDITVNPVKVMTKIVESKMDKDEQNRFDQIMEEIKEREKWLKEMEFLGEGNKYRHIIAQQIQEKVREISRLKLDDQ
;
A
#
# COMPACT_ATOMS: atom_id res chain seq x y z
N MET A 1 -65.61 19.80 16.84
CA MET A 1 -64.39 19.20 16.25
C MET A 1 -63.71 20.28 15.42
N ALA A 2 -62.70 20.95 15.98
CA ALA A 2 -61.98 22.01 15.28
C ALA A 2 -60.73 21.42 14.63
N CYS A 3 -60.67 21.44 13.31
CA CYS A 3 -59.47 21.10 12.54
C CYS A 3 -58.38 22.11 12.91
N SER A 4 -57.31 21.65 13.55
CA SER A 4 -56.11 22.47 13.73
C SER A 4 -55.48 22.70 12.37
N SER A 5 -55.40 23.97 11.98
CA SER A 5 -54.74 24.42 10.76
C SER A 5 -53.25 24.12 10.85
N ASP A 6 -52.76 23.26 9.96
CA ASP A 6 -51.32 23.07 9.76
C ASP A 6 -50.73 24.39 9.26
N ILE A 7 -50.02 25.10 10.15
CA ILE A 7 -49.23 26.29 9.78
C ILE A 7 -48.02 25.80 8.98
N ILE A 8 -48.14 25.80 7.66
CA ILE A 8 -47.04 25.47 6.75
C ILE A 8 -46.09 26.66 6.70
N ASN A 9 -45.06 26.65 7.57
CA ASN A 9 -43.94 27.58 7.47
C ASN A 9 -42.93 27.11 6.40
N PRO A 10 -42.44 28.01 5.51
CA PRO A 10 -41.53 27.64 4.43
C PRO A 10 -40.12 27.35 4.98
N ALA A 11 -39.76 26.09 5.12
CA ALA A 11 -38.39 25.67 5.40
C ALA A 11 -37.67 25.30 4.08
N GLY A 12 -36.45 25.79 3.88
CA GLY A 12 -35.61 25.46 2.72
C GLY A 12 -34.80 24.17 2.93
N ILE A 13 -34.15 23.68 1.86
CA ILE A 13 -33.35 22.43 1.83
C ILE A 13 -32.30 22.33 2.97
N LEU A 14 -31.80 23.47 3.47
CA LEU A 14 -30.75 23.53 4.48
C LEU A 14 -31.25 23.73 5.92
N HIS A 15 -32.57 23.87 6.13
CA HIS A 15 -33.14 24.11 7.47
C HIS A 15 -34.22 23.07 7.79
N PRO A 16 -34.13 22.34 8.91
CA PRO A 16 -35.18 21.41 9.29
C PRO A 16 -36.47 22.17 9.62
N ARG A 17 -37.62 21.48 9.47
CA ARG A 17 -38.91 22.02 9.91
C ARG A 17 -38.86 22.31 11.40
N LYS A 18 -39.34 23.49 11.79
CA LYS A 18 -39.50 23.84 13.21
C LYS A 18 -40.64 23.04 13.80
N VAL A 19 -40.41 22.46 14.98
CA VAL A 19 -41.38 21.69 15.76
C VAL A 19 -41.97 22.59 16.84
N THR A 20 -43.29 22.67 16.92
CA THR A 20 -44.01 23.34 18.00
C THR A 20 -44.47 22.31 19.01
N TYR A 21 -43.99 22.41 20.26
CA TYR A 21 -44.41 21.51 21.34
C TYR A 21 -45.64 22.07 22.07
N SER A 22 -46.54 21.21 22.51
CA SER A 22 -47.69 21.62 23.36
C SER A 22 -47.20 22.19 24.70
N PRO A 23 -47.90 23.15 25.33
CA PRO A 23 -47.56 23.64 26.67
C PRO A 23 -47.45 22.53 27.71
N GLU A 24 -48.31 21.51 27.61
CA GLU A 24 -48.28 20.32 28.47
C GLU A 24 -46.97 19.54 28.31
N THR A 25 -46.50 19.38 27.06
CA THR A 25 -45.22 18.73 26.76
C THR A 25 -44.03 19.51 27.32
N HIS A 26 -44.06 20.85 27.29
CA HIS A 26 -43.01 21.66 27.89
C HIS A 26 -42.92 21.45 29.40
N GLN A 27 -44.06 21.38 30.09
CA GLN A 27 -44.12 21.14 31.52
C GLN A 27 -43.61 19.73 31.87
N PHE A 28 -44.04 18.72 31.12
CA PHE A 28 -43.57 17.35 31.29
C PHE A 28 -42.06 17.22 31.09
N LEU A 29 -41.51 17.82 30.02
CA LEU A 29 -40.08 17.81 29.77
C LEU A 29 -39.29 18.52 30.88
N LYS A 30 -39.83 19.61 31.44
CA LYS A 30 -39.20 20.30 32.58
C LYS A 30 -39.13 19.40 33.82
N LEU A 31 -40.23 18.72 34.18
CA LEU A 31 -40.23 17.75 35.28
C LEU A 31 -39.20 16.64 35.04
N LEU A 32 -39.15 16.11 33.82
CA LEU A 32 -38.17 15.09 33.45
C LEU A 32 -36.72 15.62 33.59
N MET A 33 -36.46 16.87 33.21
CA MET A 33 -35.14 17.51 33.36
C MET A 33 -34.73 17.73 34.83
N ASP A 34 -35.70 17.88 35.72
CA ASP A 34 -35.50 18.05 37.16
C ASP A 34 -35.30 16.69 37.86
N GLU A 35 -36.06 15.67 37.46
CA GLU A 35 -35.97 14.30 37.99
C GLU A 35 -34.73 13.56 37.46
N THR A 36 -34.38 13.77 36.19
CA THR A 36 -33.16 13.22 35.62
C THR A 36 -31.96 14.06 36.08
N LYS A 37 -30.94 13.41 36.64
CA LYS A 37 -29.68 14.07 37.07
C LYS A 37 -28.82 14.50 35.87
N MET A 38 -29.37 15.26 34.94
CA MET A 38 -28.68 15.76 33.76
C MET A 38 -27.71 16.91 34.09
N SER A 39 -26.63 17.02 33.31
CA SER A 39 -25.66 18.11 33.46
C SER A 39 -26.26 19.46 33.04
N THR A 40 -25.79 20.56 33.63
CA THR A 40 -26.20 21.94 33.25
C THR A 40 -26.07 22.19 31.74
N MET A 41 -25.02 21.63 31.11
CA MET A 41 -24.84 21.72 29.66
C MET A 41 -25.96 21.03 28.89
N GLN A 42 -26.40 19.85 29.36
CA GLN A 42 -27.52 19.12 28.76
C GLN A 42 -28.83 19.89 28.97
N ARG A 43 -29.03 20.52 30.14
CA ARG A 43 -30.24 21.32 30.44
C ARG A 43 -30.34 22.51 29.50
N ASN A 44 -29.26 23.25 29.35
CA ASN A 44 -29.19 24.39 28.46
C ASN A 44 -29.45 23.99 27.00
N LYS A 45 -28.92 22.84 26.56
CA LYS A 45 -29.15 22.31 25.22
C LYS A 45 -30.62 21.92 24.98
N MET A 46 -31.27 21.27 25.95
CA MET A 46 -32.69 20.94 25.85
C MET A 46 -33.57 22.20 25.83
N ASN A 47 -33.30 23.17 26.71
CA ASN A 47 -34.01 24.45 26.72
C ASN A 47 -33.82 25.24 25.41
N TYR A 48 -32.64 25.17 24.79
CA TYR A 48 -32.38 25.77 23.49
C TYR A 48 -33.31 25.18 22.41
N TYR A 49 -33.45 23.85 22.35
CA TYR A 49 -34.33 23.20 21.39
C TYR A 49 -35.80 23.59 21.58
N LEU A 50 -36.26 23.63 22.83
CA LEU A 50 -37.62 24.04 23.16
C LEU A 50 -37.91 25.50 22.79
N ARG A 51 -36.96 26.41 23.02
CA ARG A 51 -37.12 27.84 22.70
C ARG A 51 -37.10 28.12 21.19
N ASN A 52 -36.26 27.41 20.45
CA ASN A 52 -36.07 27.67 19.02
C ASN A 52 -37.00 26.85 18.12
N GLY A 53 -37.75 25.90 18.71
CA GLY A 53 -38.60 24.97 17.98
C GLY A 53 -37.79 24.00 17.14
N GLU A 54 -36.62 23.57 17.61
CA GLU A 54 -35.86 22.50 16.96
C GLU A 54 -36.33 21.14 17.49
N PRO A 55 -36.30 20.09 16.65
CA PRO A 55 -36.64 18.74 17.11
C PRO A 55 -35.66 18.28 18.21
N LEU A 56 -36.19 17.56 19.21
CA LEU A 56 -35.38 16.91 20.24
C LEU A 56 -34.28 16.02 19.60
N PRO A 57 -33.09 15.94 20.24
CA PRO A 57 -31.97 15.19 19.68
C PRO A 57 -32.37 13.73 19.52
N SER A 58 -32.25 13.22 18.29
CA SER A 58 -32.52 11.81 17.99
C SER A 58 -31.65 10.93 18.88
N LEU A 59 -32.25 9.87 19.42
CA LEU A 59 -31.55 8.75 20.08
C LEU A 59 -30.68 7.95 19.11
N SER A 60 -30.29 8.53 17.96
CA SER A 60 -29.28 7.95 17.09
C SER A 60 -28.08 7.66 17.98
N ARG A 61 -27.93 6.38 18.33
CA ARG A 61 -26.70 5.79 18.85
C ARG A 61 -25.62 6.52 18.12
N SER A 62 -24.81 7.29 18.85
CA SER A 62 -23.68 7.99 18.26
C SER A 62 -22.96 6.93 17.44
N ARG A 63 -23.19 6.92 16.12
CA ARG A 63 -22.30 6.29 15.17
C ARG A 63 -21.12 7.27 15.05
N SER A 64 -20.53 7.62 16.20
CA SER A 64 -19.09 7.55 16.37
C SER A 64 -18.70 6.08 16.18
N GLY A 65 -18.93 5.57 14.96
CA GLY A 65 -18.09 4.54 14.41
C GLY A 65 -16.76 5.24 14.28
N ARG A 66 -15.96 5.17 15.35
CA ARG A 66 -14.52 5.29 15.20
C ARG A 66 -14.18 4.25 14.14
N ASN A 67 -13.86 4.71 12.93
CA ASN A 67 -13.32 3.80 11.94
C ASN A 67 -12.10 3.16 12.60
N PRO A 68 -12.05 1.82 12.76
CA PRO A 68 -10.92 1.15 13.42
C PRO A 68 -9.58 1.45 12.74
N HIS A 69 -9.62 1.97 11.52
CA HIS A 69 -8.48 2.29 10.70
C HIS A 69 -7.94 3.73 10.90
N ILE A 70 -8.69 4.63 11.52
CA ILE A 70 -8.21 6.01 11.74
C ILE A 70 -7.52 6.02 13.11
N PRO A 71 -6.20 6.22 13.18
CA PRO A 71 -5.53 6.30 14.47
C PRO A 71 -6.12 7.48 15.25
N ASP A 72 -6.46 7.23 16.51
CA ASP A 72 -6.93 8.27 17.41
C ASP A 72 -5.79 9.30 17.54
N VAL A 73 -6.02 10.52 17.07
CA VAL A 73 -5.02 11.59 17.11
C VAL A 73 -4.90 12.04 18.57
N THR A 74 -4.06 11.35 19.33
CA THR A 74 -3.79 11.60 20.76
C THR A 74 -3.01 12.89 21.00
N ILE A 75 -2.41 13.44 19.95
CA ILE A 75 -1.65 14.67 20.00
C ILE A 75 -2.64 15.83 19.84
N ARG A 76 -2.90 16.54 20.95
CA ARG A 76 -3.57 17.86 20.88
C ARG A 76 -2.80 18.70 19.85
N PRO A 77 -3.45 19.31 18.85
CA PRO A 77 -2.75 20.20 17.94
C PRO A 77 -2.10 21.28 18.82
N GLY A 78 -0.77 21.27 18.87
CA GLY A 78 -0.02 22.33 19.52
C GLY A 78 -0.38 23.66 18.85
N SER A 79 -0.08 24.78 19.54
CA SER A 79 -0.28 26.11 18.98
C SER A 79 0.22 26.16 17.53
N PRO A 80 -0.57 26.72 16.58
CA PRO A 80 -0.18 26.79 15.18
C PRO A 80 1.13 27.59 15.09
N ARG A 81 2.23 26.88 14.88
CA ARG A 81 3.57 27.44 14.64
C ARG A 81 4.01 27.12 13.23
N ARG A 82 4.80 28.02 12.64
CA ARG A 82 5.44 27.77 11.35
C ARG A 82 6.40 26.59 11.49
N ARG A 83 6.31 25.62 10.58
CA ARG A 83 7.23 24.48 10.52
C ARG A 83 8.61 24.96 10.06
N THR A 84 9.68 24.30 10.52
CA THR A 84 11.04 24.57 10.02
C THR A 84 11.20 24.02 8.61
N ARG A 85 12.15 24.58 7.83
CA ARG A 85 12.47 24.14 6.46
C ARG A 85 12.74 22.63 6.40
N GLU A 86 13.55 22.12 7.32
CA GLU A 86 13.88 20.69 7.39
C GLU A 86 12.65 19.80 7.62
N THR A 87 11.71 20.25 8.46
CA THR A 87 10.44 19.54 8.70
C THR A 87 9.60 19.47 7.41
N ILE A 88 9.56 20.56 6.64
CA ILE A 88 8.81 20.62 5.38
C ILE A 88 9.45 19.70 4.34
N ILE A 89 10.78 19.70 4.21
CA ILE A 89 11.50 18.81 3.30
C ILE A 89 11.26 17.34 3.69
N ARG A 90 11.41 17.00 4.97
CA ARG A 90 11.19 15.64 5.50
C ARG A 90 9.76 15.15 5.28
N SER A 91 8.78 16.06 5.28
CA SER A 91 7.38 15.70 5.03
C SER A 91 7.07 15.34 3.57
N GLY A 92 8.02 15.49 2.65
CA GLY A 92 7.84 15.13 1.24
C GLY A 92 6.88 16.03 0.46
N VAL A 93 6.45 17.17 1.03
CA VAL A 93 5.46 18.08 0.40
C VAL A 93 5.94 18.67 -0.94
N TYR A 94 7.25 18.75 -1.15
CA TYR A 94 7.82 19.20 -2.42
C TYR A 94 7.86 18.10 -3.49
N GLU A 95 7.66 16.84 -3.12
CA GLU A 95 7.61 15.74 -4.07
C GLU A 95 6.29 15.81 -4.85
N ARG A 96 6.37 15.65 -6.17
CA ARG A 96 5.19 15.66 -7.02
C ARG A 96 4.36 14.40 -6.75
N GLU A 97 3.06 14.58 -6.49
CA GLU A 97 2.15 13.46 -6.30
C GLU A 97 2.23 12.50 -7.49
N SER A 98 2.45 11.22 -7.20
CA SER A 98 2.40 10.17 -8.22
C SER A 98 0.96 9.95 -8.65
N PHE A 99 0.72 9.89 -9.95
CA PHE A 99 -0.61 9.58 -10.46
C PHE A 99 -1.03 8.19 -9.99
N ARG A 100 -2.17 8.12 -9.30
CA ARG A 100 -2.83 6.88 -8.90
C ARG A 100 -4.25 6.89 -9.44
N PRO A 101 -4.66 5.88 -10.22
CA PRO A 101 -6.03 5.79 -10.71
C PRO A 101 -7.03 5.78 -9.54
N THR A 102 -8.10 6.58 -9.66
CA THR A 102 -9.21 6.59 -8.68
C THR A 102 -10.05 5.31 -8.78
N TYR A 103 -10.02 4.65 -9.93
CA TYR A 103 -10.70 3.38 -10.16
C TYR A 103 -9.80 2.20 -9.77
N PRO A 104 -10.40 1.08 -9.32
CA PRO A 104 -9.64 -0.13 -9.07
C PRO A 104 -8.95 -0.59 -10.36
N VAL A 105 -7.62 -0.65 -10.34
CA VAL A 105 -6.85 -1.21 -11.46
C VAL A 105 -7.08 -2.71 -11.48
N VAL A 106 -7.73 -3.20 -12.52
CA VAL A 106 -7.87 -4.63 -12.72
C VAL A 106 -6.53 -5.21 -13.16
N ASP A 107 -6.14 -6.31 -12.55
CA ASP A 107 -4.94 -7.04 -12.91
C ASP A 107 -5.13 -7.69 -14.29
N ARG A 108 -4.48 -7.11 -15.31
CA ARG A 108 -4.61 -7.54 -16.70
C ARG A 108 -4.16 -8.98 -16.92
N GLU A 109 -3.25 -9.49 -16.09
CA GLU A 109 -2.81 -10.89 -16.19
C GLU A 109 -3.91 -11.83 -15.73
N LYS A 110 -4.58 -11.51 -14.63
CA LYS A 110 -5.75 -12.28 -14.16
C LYS A 110 -6.91 -12.27 -15.14
N GLU A 111 -7.16 -11.13 -15.80
CA GLU A 111 -8.20 -11.06 -16.84
C GLU A 111 -7.86 -11.91 -18.06
N LYS A 112 -6.58 -11.91 -18.49
CA LYS A 112 -6.11 -12.79 -19.58
C LYS A 112 -6.28 -14.26 -19.21
N GLU A 113 -5.85 -14.66 -18.02
CA GLU A 113 -5.99 -16.03 -17.54
C GLU A 113 -7.45 -16.45 -17.47
N LYS A 114 -8.32 -15.60 -16.90
CA LYS A 114 -9.76 -15.84 -16.87
C LYS A 114 -10.33 -16.06 -18.27
N LEU A 115 -9.92 -15.23 -19.23
CA LEU A 115 -10.37 -15.35 -20.62
C LEU A 115 -9.86 -16.64 -21.27
N GLN A 116 -8.60 -17.01 -21.05
CA GLN A 116 -8.02 -18.26 -21.56
C GLN A 116 -8.78 -19.48 -21.03
N ASN A 117 -9.05 -19.52 -19.72
CA ASN A 117 -9.80 -20.60 -19.10
C ASN A 117 -11.24 -20.68 -19.65
N LYS A 118 -11.87 -19.52 -19.85
CA LYS A 118 -13.19 -19.45 -20.47
C LYS A 118 -13.18 -19.95 -21.92
N MET A 119 -12.18 -19.61 -22.72
CA MET A 119 -12.07 -20.08 -24.11
C MET A 119 -11.77 -21.58 -24.20
N ALA A 120 -10.91 -22.10 -23.32
CA ALA A 120 -10.51 -23.51 -23.34
C ALA A 120 -11.60 -24.45 -22.79
N PHE A 121 -12.25 -24.06 -21.68
CA PHE A 121 -13.14 -24.94 -20.92
C PHE A 121 -14.61 -24.48 -20.91
N ASN A 122 -14.94 -23.35 -21.54
CA ASN A 122 -16.27 -22.70 -21.48
C ASN A 122 -16.77 -22.45 -20.04
N LYS A 123 -15.84 -22.37 -19.07
CA LYS A 123 -16.13 -22.18 -17.66
C LYS A 123 -15.13 -21.21 -17.07
N ASP A 124 -15.60 -20.35 -16.18
CA ASP A 124 -14.75 -19.46 -15.39
C ASP A 124 -14.09 -20.28 -14.27
N ILE A 125 -13.08 -21.06 -14.62
CA ILE A 125 -12.27 -21.82 -13.66
C ILE A 125 -11.27 -20.84 -13.06
N THR A 126 -11.43 -20.53 -11.78
CA THR A 126 -10.34 -19.94 -11.01
C THR A 126 -9.34 -21.05 -10.75
N VAL A 127 -8.29 -21.13 -11.56
CA VAL A 127 -7.16 -21.99 -11.23
C VAL A 127 -6.57 -21.33 -9.99
N ASN A 128 -6.91 -21.87 -8.82
CA ASN A 128 -6.21 -21.53 -7.60
C ASN A 128 -4.77 -21.89 -7.94
N PRO A 129 -3.82 -20.95 -8.02
CA PRO A 129 -2.47 -21.30 -8.36
C PRO A 129 -2.14 -22.38 -7.36
N VAL A 130 -1.92 -23.61 -7.87
CA VAL A 130 -1.38 -24.66 -7.04
C VAL A 130 -0.24 -23.96 -6.35
N LYS A 131 -0.20 -23.99 -5.02
CA LYS A 131 1.02 -23.63 -4.33
C LYS A 131 2.02 -24.59 -4.90
N VAL A 132 2.64 -24.20 -6.01
CA VAL A 132 3.96 -24.62 -6.40
C VAL A 132 4.63 -24.22 -5.11
N MET A 133 4.84 -25.22 -4.25
CA MET A 133 6.05 -25.25 -3.51
C MET A 133 7.03 -25.01 -4.62
N THR A 134 7.42 -23.75 -4.80
CA THR A 134 8.76 -23.44 -5.17
C THR A 134 9.50 -24.29 -4.16
N LYS A 135 9.83 -25.54 -4.56
CA LYS A 135 11.17 -26.04 -4.41
C LYS A 135 11.94 -24.77 -4.58
N ILE A 136 12.41 -24.26 -3.45
CA ILE A 136 13.36 -23.18 -3.44
C ILE A 136 14.37 -23.74 -4.43
N VAL A 137 14.25 -23.32 -5.68
CA VAL A 137 15.27 -23.58 -6.64
C VAL A 137 16.26 -22.61 -6.07
N GLU A 138 17.11 -23.11 -5.18
CA GLU A 138 18.45 -22.62 -4.93
C GLU A 138 19.04 -22.42 -6.33
N SER A 139 18.66 -21.32 -6.97
CA SER A 139 18.96 -20.99 -8.37
C SER A 139 19.78 -19.72 -8.43
N LYS A 140 20.24 -19.23 -7.27
CA LYS A 140 21.14 -18.07 -7.15
C LYS A 140 22.15 -18.17 -6.01
N MET A 141 22.33 -19.34 -5.37
CA MET A 141 23.45 -19.55 -4.44
C MET A 141 24.39 -20.67 -4.90
N ASP A 142 23.93 -21.64 -5.69
CA ASP A 142 24.83 -22.72 -6.18
C ASP A 142 25.47 -22.42 -7.55
N LYS A 143 25.48 -21.15 -7.98
CA LYS A 143 26.40 -20.72 -9.05
C LYS A 143 27.80 -20.41 -8.51
N ASP A 144 27.98 -20.43 -7.19
CA ASP A 144 29.25 -20.16 -6.53
C ASP A 144 30.20 -21.37 -6.52
N GLU A 145 29.79 -22.51 -7.12
CA GLU A 145 30.64 -23.70 -7.26
C GLU A 145 30.86 -24.10 -8.74
N GLN A 146 31.09 -23.15 -9.65
CA GLN A 146 32.08 -23.51 -10.68
C GLN A 146 33.39 -23.70 -9.93
N ASN A 147 33.77 -24.96 -9.68
CA ASN A 147 35.05 -25.30 -9.05
C ASN A 147 36.12 -24.41 -9.69
N ARG A 148 36.96 -23.75 -8.88
CA ARG A 148 38.01 -22.84 -9.37
C ARG A 148 38.81 -23.47 -10.51
N PHE A 149 38.97 -24.79 -10.47
CA PHE A 149 39.52 -25.60 -11.54
C PHE A 149 38.79 -25.43 -12.89
N ASP A 150 37.46 -25.57 -12.93
CA ASP A 150 36.66 -25.44 -14.15
C ASP A 150 36.69 -24.03 -14.72
N GLN A 151 36.71 -23.01 -13.86
CA GLN A 151 36.86 -21.61 -14.28
C GLN A 151 38.20 -21.40 -14.99
N ILE A 152 39.31 -21.89 -14.42
CA ILE A 152 40.64 -21.74 -15.02
C ILE A 152 40.72 -22.52 -16.35
N MET A 153 40.06 -23.68 -16.45
CA MET A 153 39.97 -24.43 -17.70
C MET A 153 39.20 -23.67 -18.79
N GLU A 154 38.15 -22.94 -18.42
CA GLU A 154 37.40 -22.07 -19.34
C GLU A 154 38.25 -20.88 -19.80
N GLU A 155 38.98 -20.23 -18.87
CA GLU A 155 39.91 -19.14 -19.19
C GLU A 155 41.01 -19.59 -20.17
N ILE A 156 41.58 -20.79 -20.00
CA ILE A 156 42.58 -21.33 -20.94
C ILE A 156 41.97 -21.51 -22.33
N LYS A 157 40.78 -22.11 -22.43
CA LYS A 157 40.09 -22.30 -23.72
C LYS A 157 39.78 -20.98 -24.42
N GLU A 158 39.39 -19.96 -23.66
CA GLU A 158 39.14 -18.63 -24.19
C GLU A 158 40.42 -18.02 -24.79
N ARG A 159 41.55 -18.13 -24.08
CA ARG A 159 42.85 -17.63 -24.56
C ARG A 159 43.33 -18.35 -25.82
N GLU A 160 43.15 -19.66 -25.89
CA GLU A 160 43.45 -20.44 -27.10
C GLU A 160 42.56 -20.02 -28.28
N LYS A 161 41.26 -19.83 -28.04
CA LYS A 161 40.32 -19.40 -29.06
C LYS A 161 40.66 -18.00 -29.58
N TRP A 162 40.96 -17.07 -28.68
CA TRP A 162 41.37 -15.72 -29.04
C TRP A 162 42.67 -15.72 -29.84
N LEU A 163 43.66 -16.55 -29.48
CA LEU A 163 44.89 -16.66 -30.26
C LEU A 163 44.62 -17.18 -31.68
N LYS A 164 43.75 -18.19 -31.84
CA LYS A 164 43.32 -18.67 -33.17
C LYS A 164 42.66 -17.58 -34.00
N GLU A 165 41.84 -16.73 -33.36
CA GLU A 165 41.21 -15.58 -34.02
C GLU A 165 42.26 -14.56 -34.48
N MET A 166 43.24 -14.24 -33.64
CA MET A 166 44.33 -13.33 -34.02
C MET A 166 45.26 -13.92 -35.09
N GLU A 167 45.50 -15.23 -35.08
CA GLU A 167 46.24 -15.92 -36.15
C GLU A 167 45.49 -15.87 -37.47
N PHE A 168 44.16 -16.04 -37.45
CA PHE A 168 43.31 -15.89 -38.63
C PHE A 168 43.37 -14.46 -39.20
N LEU A 169 43.46 -13.45 -38.33
CA LEU A 169 43.64 -12.05 -38.72
C LEU A 169 45.08 -11.70 -39.15
N GLY A 170 46.02 -12.65 -39.10
CA GLY A 170 47.44 -12.44 -39.45
C GLY A 170 48.28 -11.74 -38.38
N GLU A 171 47.70 -11.46 -37.21
CA GLU A 171 48.33 -10.73 -36.10
C GLU A 171 48.84 -11.66 -34.98
N GLY A 172 48.77 -12.97 -35.18
CA GLY A 172 49.16 -13.97 -34.17
C GLY A 172 50.60 -13.84 -33.67
N ASN A 173 51.54 -13.45 -34.52
CA ASN A 173 52.97 -13.33 -34.14
C ASN A 173 53.21 -12.32 -33.01
N LYS A 174 52.39 -11.25 -32.92
CA LYS A 174 52.52 -10.24 -31.86
C LYS A 174 52.10 -10.79 -30.49
N TYR A 175 51.12 -11.69 -30.48
CA TYR A 175 50.47 -12.12 -29.24
C TYR A 175 50.80 -13.56 -28.82
N ARG A 176 51.37 -14.37 -29.70
CA ARG A 176 51.69 -15.78 -29.44
C ARG A 176 52.48 -16.00 -28.16
N HIS A 177 53.52 -15.20 -27.93
CA HIS A 177 54.35 -15.31 -26.73
C HIS A 177 53.60 -14.88 -25.46
N ILE A 178 52.84 -13.78 -25.54
CA ILE A 178 52.08 -13.23 -24.41
C ILE A 178 50.98 -14.20 -23.97
N ILE A 179 50.22 -14.74 -24.92
CA ILE A 179 49.15 -15.70 -24.64
C ILE A 179 49.73 -17.01 -24.11
N ALA A 180 50.84 -17.50 -24.67
CA ALA A 180 51.51 -18.69 -24.16
C ALA A 180 51.93 -18.53 -22.69
N GLN A 181 52.44 -17.36 -22.30
CA GLN A 181 52.78 -17.07 -20.91
C GLN A 181 51.55 -17.08 -19.99
N GLN A 182 50.44 -16.48 -20.42
CA GLN A 182 49.19 -16.47 -19.66
C GLN A 182 48.61 -17.87 -19.49
N ILE A 183 48.64 -18.69 -20.55
CA ILE A 183 48.21 -20.10 -20.46
C ILE A 183 49.11 -20.85 -19.46
N GLN A 184 50.42 -20.65 -19.51
CA GLN A 184 51.36 -21.28 -18.56
C GLN A 184 51.09 -20.87 -17.11
N GLU A 185 50.77 -19.60 -16.87
CA GLU A 185 50.40 -19.10 -15.53
C GLU A 185 49.16 -19.82 -14.99
N LYS A 186 48.14 -19.99 -15.83
CA LYS A 186 46.90 -20.70 -15.51
C LYS A 186 47.10 -22.20 -15.30
N VAL A 187 47.95 -22.84 -16.09
CA VAL A 187 48.34 -24.26 -15.89
C VAL A 187 49.07 -24.45 -14.55
N ARG A 188 49.93 -23.51 -14.15
CA ARG A 188 50.58 -23.54 -12.83
C ARG A 188 49.56 -23.35 -11.71
N GLU A 189 48.56 -22.50 -11.90
CA GLU A 189 47.45 -22.31 -10.96
C GLU A 189 46.66 -23.61 -10.76
N ILE A 190 46.31 -24.29 -11.85
CA ILE A 190 45.70 -25.63 -11.80
C ILE A 190 46.56 -26.62 -11.01
N SER A 191 47.88 -26.61 -11.26
CA SER A 191 48.79 -27.56 -10.59
C SER A 191 48.88 -27.32 -9.08
N ARG A 192 48.78 -26.06 -8.63
CA ARG A 192 48.71 -25.72 -7.20
C ARG A 192 47.43 -26.24 -6.56
N LEU A 193 46.28 -26.00 -7.20
CA LEU A 193 44.99 -26.47 -6.67
C LEU A 193 44.92 -28.00 -6.55
N LYS A 194 45.54 -28.74 -7.49
CA LYS A 194 45.62 -30.21 -7.40
C LYS A 194 46.49 -30.73 -6.24
N LEU A 195 47.46 -29.94 -5.77
CA LEU A 195 48.32 -30.30 -4.65
C LEU A 195 47.65 -30.07 -3.29
N ASP A 196 46.73 -29.12 -3.21
CA ASP A 196 46.03 -28.77 -1.96
C ASP A 196 44.91 -29.76 -1.60
N ASP A 197 44.44 -30.56 -2.58
CA ASP A 197 43.42 -31.61 -2.42
C ASP A 197 43.99 -33.00 -2.07
N GLN A 198 45.33 -33.15 -1.88
CA GLN A 198 46.01 -34.40 -1.50
C GLN A 198 46.52 -34.38 -0.05
#